data_AF-A0A066YZF0-F1
#
_entry.id   AF-A0A066YZF0-F1
#
_cell.length_a   1.000
_cell.length_b   1.000
_cell.length_c   1.000
_cell.angle_alpha   90.00
_cell.angle_beta   90.00
_cell.angle_gamma   90.00
#
_symmetry.space_group_name_H-M   'P 1'
#
loop_
_entity.id
_entity.type
_entity.pdbx_description
1 polymer ?
#
loop_
_entity_poly.entity_id
_entity_poly.type
_entity_poly.pdbx_seq_one_letter_code
_entity_poly.pdbx_strand_id
1 'polypeptide(L)'
;MAAGELAALTDSHRITQSRLGARVAAGVMADWQRMVRPGAPAASAGRWVDASLGRIRPARDASQQVAVSYTRLHRALSTGHTLPPIGPGPHPRRTSVGALRQDWARMSGDRYRPTPADQQPVVVDDFEWPDLDEESMDAAARTGLWVTGPVHAQQRLDDAEEGHARGRLDDAEFLAELDDLMRDSAVTAGGAADREVLRGGRSMAEQSARRDTRVIGWARVTDASPCGFCAMLASRGAVYKSRDSAGLAGGPPASLDDLTKFHDLCHCQIVPVYSRADHLPDGSEVWRDLWAEATDGLSGPEATRAFNRAVAARRRTVRRRGLPTLRRS
;
A
#
# COMPACT_ATOMS: atom_id res chain seq x y z
N MET A 1 -22.43 -10.41 -12.01
CA MET A 1 -21.84 -9.22 -12.69
C MET A 1 -21.18 -8.26 -11.69
N ALA A 2 -21.83 -7.91 -10.56
CA ALA A 2 -21.25 -7.01 -9.55
C ALA A 2 -19.94 -7.49 -8.89
N ALA A 3 -19.81 -8.78 -8.53
CA ALA A 3 -18.60 -9.30 -7.88
C ALA A 3 -17.33 -9.09 -8.73
N GLY A 4 -17.37 -9.50 -10.01
CA GLY A 4 -16.23 -9.30 -10.93
C GLY A 4 -15.89 -7.84 -11.25
N GLU A 5 -16.78 -6.90 -10.98
CA GLU A 5 -16.51 -5.46 -11.07
C GLU A 5 -15.79 -4.95 -9.81
N LEU A 6 -16.23 -5.36 -8.62
CA LEU A 6 -15.58 -5.02 -7.35
C LEU A 6 -14.12 -5.52 -7.29
N ALA A 7 -13.86 -6.75 -7.76
CA ALA A 7 -12.50 -7.26 -7.95
C ALA A 7 -11.66 -6.33 -8.83
N ALA A 8 -12.18 -5.98 -10.01
CA ALA A 8 -11.46 -5.17 -10.99
C ALA A 8 -11.16 -3.76 -10.46
N LEU A 9 -12.12 -3.16 -9.75
CA LEU A 9 -11.96 -1.88 -9.08
C LEU A 9 -10.87 -1.95 -8.01
N THR A 10 -10.88 -3.00 -7.19
CA THR A 10 -9.90 -3.19 -6.10
C THR A 10 -8.49 -3.42 -6.64
N ASP A 11 -8.35 -4.21 -7.71
CA ASP A 11 -7.07 -4.38 -8.40
C ASP A 11 -6.58 -3.10 -9.05
N SER A 12 -7.47 -2.35 -9.72
CA SER A 12 -7.12 -1.05 -10.29
C SER A 12 -6.70 -0.05 -9.21
N HIS A 13 -7.38 -0.04 -8.06
CA HIS A 13 -7.00 0.78 -6.92
C HIS A 13 -5.59 0.49 -6.44
N ARG A 14 -5.28 -0.78 -6.21
CA ARG A 14 -3.93 -1.21 -5.82
C ARG A 14 -2.88 -0.79 -6.85
N ILE A 15 -3.13 -1.01 -8.15
CA ILE A 15 -2.20 -0.64 -9.22
C ILE A 15 -2.00 0.88 -9.28
N THR A 16 -3.06 1.66 -9.12
CA THR A 16 -3.00 3.13 -9.12
C THR A 16 -2.14 3.63 -7.97
N GLN A 17 -2.37 3.10 -6.77
CA GLN A 17 -1.54 3.36 -5.58
C GLN A 17 -0.07 3.00 -5.85
N SER A 18 0.22 1.78 -6.34
CA SER A 18 1.60 1.35 -6.69
C SER A 18 2.30 2.30 -7.64
N ARG A 19 1.61 2.81 -8.67
CA ARG A 19 2.18 3.75 -9.65
C ARG A 19 2.56 5.09 -9.03
N LEU A 20 1.79 5.59 -8.06
CA LEU A 20 2.11 6.82 -7.33
C LEU A 20 3.40 6.65 -6.51
N GLY A 21 3.46 5.60 -5.68
CA GLY A 21 4.62 5.32 -4.83
C GLY A 21 5.89 5.07 -5.64
N ALA A 22 5.81 4.21 -6.67
CA ALA A 22 6.96 3.88 -7.52
C ALA A 22 7.54 5.11 -8.26
N ARG A 23 6.69 6.04 -8.71
CA ARG A 23 7.15 7.28 -9.36
C ARG A 23 7.93 8.16 -8.40
N VAL A 24 7.47 8.30 -7.16
CA VAL A 24 8.16 9.10 -6.14
C VAL A 24 9.45 8.43 -5.72
N ALA A 25 9.45 7.12 -5.49
CA ALA A 25 10.65 6.35 -5.17
C ALA A 25 11.76 6.56 -6.22
N ALA A 26 11.41 6.45 -7.52
CA ALA A 26 12.35 6.70 -8.61
C ALA A 26 12.90 8.14 -8.59
N GLY A 27 12.06 9.13 -8.28
CA GLY A 27 12.50 10.53 -8.13
C GLY A 27 13.45 10.75 -6.96
N VAL A 28 13.15 10.16 -5.80
CA VAL A 28 13.99 10.22 -4.59
C VAL A 28 15.36 9.57 -4.84
N MET A 29 15.38 8.43 -5.53
CA MET A 29 16.62 7.75 -5.94
C MET A 29 17.45 8.59 -6.92
N ALA A 30 16.80 9.23 -7.89
CA ALA A 30 17.48 10.09 -8.86
C ALA A 30 18.08 11.34 -8.20
N ASP A 31 17.37 11.93 -7.22
CA ASP A 31 17.88 13.07 -6.48
C ASP A 31 19.02 12.67 -5.54
N TRP A 32 18.97 11.48 -4.94
CA TRP A 32 20.04 10.95 -4.10
C TRP A 32 21.38 10.98 -4.83
N GLN A 33 21.42 10.41 -6.03
CA GLN A 33 22.63 10.35 -6.87
C GLN A 33 23.20 11.73 -7.21
N ARG A 34 22.36 12.77 -7.24
CA ARG A 34 22.76 14.14 -7.61
C ARG A 34 23.15 15.00 -6.41
N MET A 35 22.60 14.71 -5.24
CA MET A 35 22.62 15.62 -4.10
C MET A 35 23.42 15.10 -2.91
N VAL A 36 23.50 13.78 -2.73
CA VAL A 36 24.18 13.17 -1.59
C VAL A 36 25.61 12.81 -1.97
N ARG A 37 26.57 13.27 -1.16
CA ARG A 37 28.01 13.05 -1.38
C ARG A 37 28.44 11.74 -0.71
N PRO A 38 29.07 10.79 -1.44
CA PRO A 38 29.50 9.51 -0.88
C PRO A 38 30.45 9.65 0.33
N GLY A 39 31.38 10.61 0.33
CA GLY A 39 32.31 10.81 1.45
C GLY A 39 31.72 11.53 2.67
N ALA A 40 30.46 11.96 2.61
CA ALA A 40 29.79 12.63 3.74
C ALA A 40 28.26 12.56 3.58
N PRO A 41 27.66 11.36 3.55
CA PRO A 41 26.25 11.20 3.19
C PRO A 41 25.33 11.92 4.17
N ALA A 42 25.52 11.74 5.48
CA ALA A 42 24.71 12.42 6.50
C ALA A 42 24.83 13.96 6.42
N ALA A 43 26.05 14.49 6.28
CA ALA A 43 26.29 15.94 6.24
C ALA A 43 25.83 16.62 4.94
N SER A 44 25.62 15.87 3.85
CA SER A 44 25.21 16.41 2.55
C SER A 44 23.72 16.25 2.24
N ALA A 45 22.99 15.46 3.02
CA ALA A 45 21.65 15.03 2.68
C ALA A 45 20.51 16.02 2.98
N GLY A 46 20.76 17.13 3.69
CA GLY A 46 19.69 18.06 4.09
C GLY A 46 18.82 18.53 2.92
N ARG A 47 19.45 19.01 1.83
CA ARG A 47 18.73 19.43 0.62
C ARG A 47 18.00 18.28 -0.08
N TRP A 48 18.55 17.08 -0.03
CA TRP A 48 17.93 15.89 -0.61
C TRP A 48 16.66 15.47 0.17
N VAL A 49 16.68 15.55 1.50
CA VAL A 49 15.50 15.27 2.33
C VAL A 49 14.38 16.26 2.04
N ASP A 50 14.70 17.55 1.97
CA ASP A 50 13.69 18.58 1.68
C ASP A 50 13.11 18.43 0.26
N ALA A 51 13.96 18.12 -0.74
CA ALA A 51 13.50 17.81 -2.10
C ALA A 51 12.60 16.55 -2.13
N SER A 52 12.95 15.53 -1.36
CA SER A 52 12.18 14.29 -1.25
C SER A 52 10.80 14.53 -0.61
N LEU A 53 10.73 15.34 0.46
CA LEU A 53 9.45 15.75 1.06
C LEU A 53 8.59 16.55 0.06
N GLY A 54 9.20 17.42 -0.74
CA GLY A 54 8.53 18.14 -1.83
C GLY A 54 7.89 17.23 -2.88
N ARG A 55 8.42 16.01 -3.08
CA ARG A 55 7.82 14.98 -3.95
C ARG A 55 6.75 14.16 -3.24
N ILE A 56 6.97 13.83 -1.96
CA ILE A 56 6.08 12.97 -1.17
C ILE A 56 4.74 13.65 -0.93
N ARG A 57 4.71 14.92 -0.51
CA ARG A 57 3.48 15.64 -0.15
C ARG A 57 2.39 15.60 -1.23
N PRO A 58 2.61 16.13 -2.46
CA PRO A 58 1.55 16.12 -3.48
C PRO A 58 1.16 14.70 -3.92
N ALA A 59 2.09 13.74 -3.88
CA ALA A 59 1.79 12.35 -4.22
C ALA A 59 0.97 11.64 -3.12
N ARG A 60 1.20 11.99 -1.86
CA ARG A 60 0.43 11.54 -0.70
C ARG A 60 -1.00 12.07 -0.79
N ASP A 61 -1.18 13.33 -1.18
CA ASP A 61 -2.51 13.91 -1.40
C ASP A 61 -3.24 13.20 -2.55
N ALA A 62 -2.53 12.92 -3.65
CA ALA A 62 -3.07 12.11 -4.73
C ALA A 62 -3.45 10.70 -4.26
N SER A 63 -2.63 10.06 -3.41
CA SER A 63 -2.93 8.76 -2.81
C SER A 63 -4.21 8.79 -1.96
N GLN A 64 -4.44 9.86 -1.19
CA GLN A 64 -5.67 10.09 -0.44
C GLN A 64 -6.88 10.23 -1.37
N GLN A 65 -6.79 11.06 -2.42
CA GLN A 65 -7.89 11.27 -3.36
C GLN A 65 -8.26 10.00 -4.13
N VAL A 66 -7.26 9.18 -4.50
CA VAL A 66 -7.47 7.85 -5.07
C VAL A 66 -8.24 6.95 -4.10
N ALA A 67 -7.87 6.94 -2.82
CA ALA A 67 -8.60 6.17 -1.80
C ALA A 67 -10.03 6.67 -1.59
N VAL A 68 -10.26 7.98 -1.58
CA VAL A 68 -11.61 8.58 -1.51
C VAL A 68 -12.47 8.13 -2.69
N SER A 69 -11.95 8.25 -3.91
CA SER A 69 -12.69 7.85 -5.12
C SER A 69 -12.99 6.35 -5.14
N TYR A 70 -12.02 5.52 -4.74
CA TYR A 70 -12.21 4.08 -4.59
C TYR A 70 -13.30 3.76 -3.57
N THR A 71 -13.22 4.32 -2.36
CA THR A 71 -14.21 4.10 -1.28
C THR A 71 -15.61 4.49 -1.74
N ARG A 72 -15.77 5.64 -2.41
CA ARG A 72 -17.07 6.10 -2.92
C ARG A 72 -17.68 5.12 -3.92
N LEU A 73 -16.92 4.66 -4.92
CA LEU A 73 -17.42 3.72 -5.93
C LEU A 73 -17.62 2.31 -5.35
N HIS A 74 -16.66 1.80 -4.57
CA HIS A 74 -16.76 0.50 -3.93
C HIS A 74 -17.98 0.41 -3.02
N ARG A 75 -18.21 1.43 -2.17
CA ARG A 75 -19.38 1.49 -1.29
C ARG A 75 -20.69 1.51 -2.08
N ALA A 76 -20.74 2.24 -3.20
CA ALA A 76 -21.92 2.31 -4.06
C ALA A 76 -22.24 0.95 -4.69
N LEU A 77 -21.23 0.26 -5.20
CA LEU A 77 -21.39 -1.07 -5.79
C LEU A 77 -21.76 -2.13 -4.74
N SER A 78 -21.26 -2.00 -3.51
CA SER A 78 -21.56 -2.95 -2.42
C SER A 78 -22.91 -2.70 -1.73
N THR A 79 -23.37 -1.45 -1.65
CA THR A 79 -24.49 -1.08 -0.75
C THR A 79 -25.60 -0.27 -1.39
N GLY A 80 -25.39 0.26 -2.61
CA GLY A 80 -26.29 1.25 -3.22
C GLY A 80 -26.19 2.66 -2.60
N HIS A 81 -25.30 2.86 -1.64
CA HIS A 81 -25.02 4.14 -1.00
C HIS A 81 -23.55 4.53 -1.21
N THR A 82 -23.24 5.82 -1.16
CA THR A 82 -21.88 6.34 -1.26
C THR A 82 -21.63 7.47 -0.27
N LEU A 83 -20.39 7.95 -0.21
CA LEU A 83 -19.96 9.08 0.60
C LEU A 83 -19.89 10.35 -0.27
N PRO A 84 -20.00 11.55 0.33
CA PRO A 84 -19.88 12.80 -0.40
C PRO A 84 -18.46 12.93 -0.99
N PRO A 85 -18.29 13.71 -2.07
CA PRO A 85 -16.97 14.08 -2.54
C PRO A 85 -16.22 14.83 -1.42
N ILE A 86 -14.89 14.75 -1.43
CA ILE A 86 -14.07 15.54 -0.50
C ILE A 86 -14.08 17.01 -0.91
N GLY A 87 -14.14 17.92 0.06
CA GLY A 87 -14.15 19.37 -0.15
C GLY A 87 -15.38 20.06 0.42
N PRO A 88 -15.38 21.40 0.44
CA PRO A 88 -16.45 22.17 1.07
C PRO A 88 -17.71 22.23 0.20
N GLY A 89 -18.85 22.46 0.86
CA GLY A 89 -20.11 22.84 0.23
C GLY A 89 -21.23 21.83 0.41
N PRO A 90 -22.48 22.22 0.07
CA PRO A 90 -23.59 21.29 0.10
C PRO A 90 -23.38 20.21 -0.96
N HIS A 91 -23.28 18.96 -0.53
CA HIS A 91 -23.18 17.83 -1.44
C HIS A 91 -24.57 17.38 -1.89
N PRO A 92 -24.71 16.92 -3.15
CA PRO A 92 -25.99 16.38 -3.61
C PRO A 92 -26.33 15.12 -2.81
N ARG A 93 -27.59 14.98 -2.40
CA ARG A 93 -28.08 13.77 -1.69
C ARG A 93 -28.15 12.51 -2.57
N ARG A 94 -27.94 12.67 -3.89
CA ARG A 94 -27.98 11.61 -4.89
C ARG A 94 -26.89 11.80 -5.92
N THR A 95 -26.38 10.68 -6.40
CA THR A 95 -25.49 10.58 -7.57
C THR A 95 -25.88 9.35 -8.39
N SER A 96 -25.07 8.95 -9.37
CA SER A 96 -25.24 7.70 -10.10
C SER A 96 -23.96 6.87 -10.10
N VAL A 97 -24.11 5.57 -10.37
CA VAL A 97 -22.95 4.68 -10.57
C VAL A 97 -22.05 5.20 -11.69
N GLY A 98 -22.63 5.75 -12.77
CA GLY A 98 -21.88 6.33 -13.88
C GLY A 98 -20.98 7.48 -13.48
N ALA A 99 -21.50 8.42 -12.67
CA ALA A 99 -20.71 9.55 -12.16
C ALA A 99 -19.52 9.07 -11.31
N LEU A 100 -19.75 8.06 -10.46
CA LEU A 100 -18.70 7.47 -9.63
C LEU A 100 -17.65 6.70 -10.46
N ARG A 101 -18.06 6.01 -11.53
CA ARG A 101 -17.14 5.37 -12.48
C ARG A 101 -16.30 6.37 -13.27
N GLN A 102 -16.87 7.52 -13.64
CA GLN A 102 -16.14 8.61 -14.29
C GLN A 102 -15.13 9.27 -13.35
N ASP A 103 -15.53 9.51 -12.09
CA ASP A 103 -14.62 9.99 -11.04
C ASP A 103 -13.45 9.01 -10.86
N TRP A 104 -13.73 7.72 -10.76
CA TRP A 104 -12.69 6.69 -10.67
C TRP A 104 -11.74 6.71 -11.86
N ALA A 105 -12.27 6.70 -13.09
CA ALA A 105 -11.48 6.73 -14.31
C ALA A 105 -10.56 7.96 -14.39
N ARG A 106 -11.02 9.12 -13.90
CA ARG A 106 -10.21 10.35 -13.81
C ARG A 106 -9.04 10.19 -12.84
N MET A 107 -9.26 9.54 -11.70
CA MET A 107 -8.24 9.33 -10.67
C MET A 107 -7.24 8.23 -11.03
N SER A 108 -7.71 7.11 -11.59
CA SER A 108 -6.87 5.96 -11.93
C SER A 108 -6.19 6.07 -13.30
N GLY A 109 -6.73 6.91 -14.18
CA GLY A 109 -6.38 6.93 -15.60
C GLY A 109 -6.97 5.75 -16.39
N ASP A 110 -7.88 4.99 -15.80
CA ASP A 110 -8.57 3.90 -16.49
C ASP A 110 -9.49 4.45 -17.58
N ARG A 111 -9.69 3.64 -18.64
CA ARG A 111 -10.64 4.00 -19.68
C ARG A 111 -12.07 3.77 -19.17
N TYR A 112 -12.82 4.85 -18.98
CA TYR A 112 -14.26 4.79 -18.76
C TYR A 112 -14.98 4.29 -20.03
N ARG A 113 -15.93 3.38 -19.83
CA ARG A 113 -16.83 2.88 -20.88
C ARG A 113 -18.27 2.98 -20.36
N PRO A 114 -19.14 3.75 -21.01
CA PRO A 114 -20.53 3.86 -20.58
C PRO A 114 -21.25 2.52 -20.61
N THR A 115 -22.11 2.28 -19.62
CA THR A 115 -22.97 1.09 -19.56
C THR A 115 -24.40 1.48 -19.16
N PRO A 116 -25.42 0.68 -19.47
CA PRO A 116 -26.79 0.94 -18.98
C PRO A 116 -26.88 1.05 -17.45
N ALA A 117 -26.02 0.34 -16.71
CA ALA A 117 -25.95 0.41 -15.25
C ALA A 117 -25.49 1.79 -14.72
N ASP A 118 -24.93 2.66 -15.57
CA ASP A 118 -24.49 4.00 -15.17
C ASP A 118 -25.65 4.90 -14.74
N GLN A 119 -26.88 4.60 -15.18
CA GLN A 119 -28.09 5.32 -14.79
C GLN A 119 -28.59 4.93 -13.40
N GLN A 120 -28.04 3.88 -12.79
CA GLN A 120 -28.45 3.43 -11.47
C GLN A 120 -28.22 4.54 -10.43
N PRO A 121 -29.28 4.99 -9.73
CA PRO A 121 -29.15 6.04 -8.72
C PRO A 121 -28.47 5.49 -7.47
N VAL A 122 -27.66 6.33 -6.82
CA VAL A 122 -26.92 6.04 -5.60
C VAL A 122 -27.23 7.13 -4.57
N VAL A 123 -27.55 6.73 -3.35
CA VAL A 123 -27.80 7.67 -2.24
C VAL A 123 -26.46 8.14 -1.67
N VAL A 124 -26.32 9.44 -1.42
CA VAL A 124 -25.15 10.00 -0.75
C VAL A 124 -25.49 10.17 0.73
N ASP A 125 -24.80 9.42 1.59
CA ASP A 125 -24.97 9.52 3.03
C ASP A 125 -24.22 10.73 3.59
N ASP A 126 -24.74 11.34 4.66
CA ASP A 126 -24.03 12.40 5.37
C ASP A 126 -22.77 11.82 6.03
N PHE A 127 -21.61 12.39 5.72
CA PHE A 127 -20.32 11.90 6.20
C PHE A 127 -19.26 12.98 6.15
N GLU A 128 -18.42 13.02 7.20
CA GLU A 128 -17.28 13.91 7.32
C GLU A 128 -15.99 13.11 7.18
N TRP A 129 -15.21 13.45 6.15
CA TRP A 129 -13.91 12.82 5.90
C TRP A 129 -12.93 13.12 7.05
N PRO A 130 -12.05 12.17 7.40
CA PRO A 130 -11.00 12.42 8.38
C PRO A 130 -9.98 13.42 7.87
N ASP A 131 -9.70 14.41 8.71
CA ASP A 131 -8.49 15.22 8.60
C ASP A 131 -7.30 14.36 9.02
N LEU A 132 -6.40 14.10 8.07
CA LEU A 132 -5.16 13.40 8.35
C LEU A 132 -4.14 14.37 8.92
N ASP A 133 -3.40 13.92 9.94
CA ASP A 133 -2.32 14.70 10.56
C ASP A 133 -1.10 14.78 9.63
N GLU A 134 -1.14 15.76 8.73
CA GLU A 134 -0.09 15.98 7.73
C GLU A 134 1.27 16.29 8.37
N GLU A 135 1.29 16.97 9.51
CA GLU A 135 2.51 17.32 10.24
C GLU A 135 3.19 16.04 10.77
N SER A 136 2.43 15.17 11.42
CA SER A 136 2.92 13.88 11.89
C SER A 136 3.38 12.99 10.74
N MET A 137 2.65 12.96 9.62
CA MET A 137 3.05 12.23 8.43
C MET A 137 4.34 12.79 7.81
N ASP A 138 4.53 14.11 7.83
CA ASP A 138 5.77 14.75 7.37
C ASP A 138 6.96 14.44 8.29
N ALA A 139 6.75 14.46 9.60
CA ALA A 139 7.75 14.08 10.58
C ALA A 139 8.17 12.61 10.41
N ALA A 140 7.20 11.71 10.21
CA ALA A 140 7.46 10.30 9.93
C ALA A 140 8.21 10.12 8.61
N ALA A 141 7.84 10.85 7.55
CA ALA A 141 8.53 10.77 6.27
C ALA A 141 9.96 11.31 6.34
N ARG A 142 10.17 12.45 7.01
CA ARG A 142 11.50 13.02 7.25
C ARG A 142 12.38 12.02 8.01
N THR A 143 11.85 11.43 9.08
CA THR A 143 12.57 10.42 9.88
C THR A 143 12.90 9.19 9.04
N GLY A 144 11.93 8.67 8.29
CA GLY A 144 12.14 7.52 7.41
C GLY A 144 13.25 7.76 6.39
N LEU A 145 13.22 8.90 5.68
CA LEU A 145 14.24 9.27 4.70
C LEU A 145 15.64 9.39 5.32
N TRP A 146 15.75 10.01 6.50
CA TRP A 146 17.03 10.15 7.20
C TRP A 146 17.60 8.81 7.64
N VAL A 147 16.77 7.96 8.24
CA VAL A 147 17.19 6.67 8.78
C VAL A 147 17.57 5.70 7.66
N THR A 148 16.71 5.56 6.64
CA THR A 148 16.93 4.55 5.59
C THR A 148 17.90 4.99 4.50
N GLY A 149 18.17 6.30 4.36
CA GLY A 149 19.15 6.83 3.41
C GLY A 149 20.46 7.24 4.09
N PRO A 150 20.63 8.52 4.51
CA PRO A 150 21.93 9.06 4.93
C PRO A 150 22.54 8.39 6.17
N VAL A 151 21.72 8.03 7.16
CA VAL A 151 22.22 7.34 8.37
C VAL A 151 22.65 5.92 8.03
N HIS A 152 21.84 5.18 7.27
CA HIS A 152 22.20 3.85 6.76
C HIS A 152 23.49 3.90 5.94
N ALA A 153 23.61 4.86 5.02
CA ALA A 153 24.83 5.05 4.23
C ALA A 153 26.05 5.32 5.11
N GLN A 154 25.93 6.22 6.10
CA GLN A 154 27.04 6.54 7.00
C GLN A 154 27.48 5.31 7.81
N GLN A 155 26.54 4.58 8.40
CA GLN A 155 26.86 3.37 9.17
C GLN A 155 27.60 2.33 8.33
N ARG A 156 27.14 2.12 7.08
CA ARG A 156 27.77 1.17 6.16
C ARG A 156 29.18 1.60 5.74
N LEU A 157 29.45 2.91 5.68
CA LEU A 157 30.78 3.44 5.42
C LEU A 157 31.71 3.25 6.62
N ASP A 158 31.22 3.58 7.81
CA ASP A 158 31.97 3.41 9.05
C ASP A 158 32.37 1.93 9.24
N ASP A 159 31.43 0.99 9.02
CA ASP A 159 31.70 -0.46 9.03
C ASP A 159 32.78 -0.87 8.01
N ALA A 160 32.76 -0.26 6.81
CA ALA A 160 33.70 -0.56 5.75
C ALA A 160 35.11 0.00 6.06
N GLU A 161 35.21 1.17 6.69
CA GLU A 161 36.47 1.78 7.13
C GLU A 161 37.12 0.99 8.28
N GLU A 162 36.34 0.52 9.25
CA GLU A 162 36.83 -0.31 10.36
C GLU A 162 37.36 -1.68 9.88
N GLY A 163 36.77 -2.22 8.82
CA GLY A 163 37.16 -3.52 8.24
C GLY A 163 38.44 -3.50 7.38
N HIS A 164 38.97 -2.33 6.99
CA HIS A 164 40.03 -2.23 5.98
C HIS A 164 41.29 -1.49 6.46
N ALA A 165 42.46 -2.00 6.05
CA ALA A 165 43.74 -1.32 6.24
C ALA A 165 43.80 -0.02 5.41
N ARG A 166 44.28 1.08 6.01
CA ARG A 166 44.48 2.38 5.34
C ARG A 166 45.16 2.23 3.97
N GLY A 167 44.61 2.87 2.94
CA GLY A 167 45.29 3.07 1.65
C GLY A 167 44.56 2.61 0.38
N ARG A 168 43.28 2.18 0.44
CA ARG A 168 42.52 1.65 -0.71
C ARG A 168 41.80 2.71 -1.58
N LEU A 169 42.06 4.01 -1.42
CA LEU A 169 41.31 5.06 -2.14
C LEU A 169 41.46 4.98 -3.68
N ASP A 170 42.54 4.36 -4.17
CA ASP A 170 42.83 4.17 -5.60
C ASP A 170 42.42 2.77 -6.12
N ASP A 171 41.79 1.96 -5.27
CA ASP A 171 41.38 0.59 -5.60
C ASP A 171 40.03 0.59 -6.32
N ALA A 172 40.01 0.03 -7.53
CA ALA A 172 38.79 -0.09 -8.33
C ALA A 172 37.70 -0.92 -7.63
N GLU A 173 38.09 -1.88 -6.80
CA GLU A 173 37.15 -2.69 -6.01
C GLU A 173 36.47 -1.84 -4.92
N PHE A 174 37.23 -0.97 -4.23
CA PHE A 174 36.68 -0.05 -3.24
C PHE A 174 35.68 0.95 -3.85
N LEU A 175 35.97 1.49 -5.03
CA LEU A 175 35.05 2.39 -5.72
C LEU A 175 33.74 1.68 -6.13
N ALA A 176 33.82 0.41 -6.52
CA ALA A 176 32.63 -0.40 -6.82
C ALA A 176 31.80 -0.70 -5.57
N GLU A 177 32.44 -1.06 -4.46
CA GLU A 177 31.77 -1.26 -3.16
C GLU A 177 31.05 0.01 -2.68
N LEU A 178 31.69 1.17 -2.84
CA LEU A 178 31.11 2.47 -2.51
C LEU A 178 29.89 2.79 -3.40
N ASP A 179 29.95 2.52 -4.71
CA ASP A 179 28.79 2.71 -5.60
C ASP A 179 27.62 1.79 -5.18
N ASP A 180 27.90 0.53 -4.87
CA ASP A 180 26.89 -0.44 -4.44
C ASP A 180 26.24 -0.03 -3.12
N LEU A 181 27.02 0.43 -2.14
CA LEU A 181 26.51 0.96 -0.87
C LEU A 181 25.61 2.18 -1.08
N MET A 182 26.07 3.14 -1.89
CA MET A 182 25.31 4.36 -2.18
C MET A 182 24.03 4.04 -2.96
N ARG A 183 24.06 3.05 -3.84
CA ARG A 183 22.90 2.55 -4.57
C ARG A 183 21.91 1.83 -3.66
N ASP A 184 22.38 0.98 -2.75
CA ASP A 184 21.54 0.31 -1.74
C ASP A 184 20.81 1.36 -0.89
N SER A 185 21.53 2.36 -0.39
CA SER A 185 20.98 3.47 0.41
C SER A 185 19.95 4.30 -0.36
N ALA A 186 20.14 4.49 -1.67
CA ALA A 186 19.14 5.11 -2.52
C ALA A 186 17.87 4.26 -2.63
N VAL A 187 18.01 2.94 -2.77
CA VAL A 187 16.90 1.99 -2.90
C VAL A 187 16.09 1.92 -1.60
N THR A 188 16.75 1.82 -0.45
CA THR A 188 16.11 1.81 0.88
C THR A 188 15.37 3.13 1.16
N ALA A 189 15.98 4.27 0.83
CA ALA A 189 15.33 5.58 0.91
C ALA A 189 14.12 5.71 -0.04
N GLY A 190 14.26 5.22 -1.28
CA GLY A 190 13.15 5.16 -2.24
C GLY A 190 12.00 4.29 -1.73
N GLY A 191 12.31 3.18 -1.06
CA GLY A 191 11.31 2.33 -0.41
C GLY A 191 10.55 3.00 0.72
N ALA A 192 11.24 3.79 1.55
CA ALA A 192 10.60 4.61 2.57
C ALA A 192 9.69 5.67 1.94
N ALA A 193 10.15 6.36 0.89
CA ALA A 193 9.33 7.34 0.18
C ALA A 193 8.06 6.73 -0.45
N ASP A 194 8.17 5.54 -1.08
CA ASP A 194 7.02 4.76 -1.57
C ASP A 194 6.00 4.50 -0.45
N ARG A 195 6.46 4.02 0.70
CA ARG A 195 5.61 3.76 1.87
C ARG A 195 4.88 5.02 2.34
N GLU A 196 5.58 6.14 2.43
CA GLU A 196 5.02 7.40 2.96
C GLU A 196 4.02 8.06 2.01
N VAL A 197 4.19 7.91 0.69
CA VAL A 197 3.16 8.28 -0.29
C VAL A 197 1.90 7.46 -0.05
N LEU A 198 2.04 6.14 0.06
CA LEU A 198 0.93 5.21 0.21
C LEU A 198 0.26 5.27 1.58
N ARG A 199 0.93 5.83 2.59
CA ARG A 199 0.35 6.07 3.91
C ARG A 199 -0.91 6.93 3.80
N GLY A 200 -0.93 7.94 2.92
CA GLY A 200 -2.08 8.81 2.71
C GLY A 200 -3.35 8.02 2.36
N GLY A 201 -3.31 7.25 1.27
CA GLY A 201 -4.45 6.44 0.85
C GLY A 201 -4.84 5.38 1.89
N ARG A 202 -3.87 4.74 2.54
CA ARG A 202 -4.14 3.71 3.55
C ARG A 202 -4.76 4.26 4.82
N SER A 203 -4.26 5.38 5.33
CA SER A 203 -4.83 6.07 6.49
C SER A 203 -6.22 6.62 6.17
N MET A 204 -6.42 7.18 4.97
CA MET A 204 -7.74 7.62 4.53
C MET A 204 -8.73 6.46 4.47
N ALA A 205 -8.36 5.34 3.85
CA ALA A 205 -9.20 4.14 3.77
C ALA A 205 -9.53 3.58 5.16
N GLU A 206 -8.54 3.48 6.05
CA GLU A 206 -8.72 2.99 7.42
C GLU A 206 -9.65 3.91 8.23
N GLN A 207 -9.32 5.20 8.33
CA GLN A 207 -10.02 6.14 9.20
C GLN A 207 -11.44 6.44 8.70
N SER A 208 -11.63 6.57 7.39
CA SER A 208 -12.97 6.75 6.83
C SER A 208 -13.84 5.51 7.09
N ALA A 209 -13.28 4.32 6.88
CA ALA A 209 -13.97 3.08 7.16
C ALA A 209 -14.27 2.90 8.66
N ARG A 210 -13.46 3.42 9.59
CA ARG A 210 -13.80 3.44 11.04
C ARG A 210 -15.07 4.23 11.30
N ARG A 211 -15.20 5.41 10.69
CA ARG A 211 -16.33 6.34 10.85
C ARG A 211 -17.59 5.91 10.09
N ASP A 212 -17.44 5.18 8.98
CA ASP A 212 -18.57 4.76 8.15
C ASP A 212 -19.41 3.67 8.84
N THR A 213 -20.68 3.95 9.05
CA THR A 213 -21.64 3.07 9.73
C THR A 213 -22.00 1.82 8.91
N ARG A 214 -21.75 1.82 7.61
CA ARG A 214 -22.00 0.65 6.74
C ARG A 214 -20.87 -0.36 6.71
N VAL A 215 -19.68 0.03 7.13
CA VAL A 215 -18.52 -0.86 7.15
C VAL A 215 -18.64 -1.79 8.35
N ILE A 216 -18.62 -3.10 8.09
CA ILE A 216 -18.69 -4.13 9.14
C ILE A 216 -17.30 -4.66 9.55
N GLY A 217 -16.29 -4.44 8.70
CA GLY A 217 -14.91 -4.86 8.94
C GLY A 217 -13.93 -4.38 7.86
N TRP A 218 -12.71 -4.88 7.89
CA TRP A 218 -11.63 -4.57 6.96
C TRP A 218 -10.93 -5.83 6.52
N ALA A 219 -10.46 -5.85 5.28
CA ALA A 219 -9.62 -6.92 4.78
C ALA A 219 -8.33 -6.39 4.18
N ARG A 220 -7.29 -7.23 4.22
CA ARG A 220 -6.04 -6.99 3.48
C ARG A 220 -6.23 -7.49 2.06
N VAL A 221 -5.93 -6.65 1.08
CA VAL A 221 -5.81 -7.06 -0.33
C VAL A 221 -4.37 -6.90 -0.78
N THR A 222 -3.92 -7.82 -1.63
CA THR A 222 -2.52 -7.98 -1.98
C THR A 222 -2.29 -7.86 -3.48
N ASP A 223 -1.04 -7.68 -3.87
CA ASP A 223 -0.61 -7.90 -5.25
C ASP A 223 -0.32 -9.38 -5.52
N ALA A 224 0.27 -9.70 -6.67
CA ALA A 224 0.63 -11.07 -7.04
C ALA A 224 1.91 -11.60 -6.33
N SER A 225 2.66 -10.75 -5.62
CA SER A 225 3.94 -11.06 -4.96
C SER A 225 4.07 -10.47 -3.53
N PRO A 226 3.06 -10.61 -2.66
CA PRO A 226 3.06 -10.00 -1.33
C PRO A 226 4.11 -10.63 -0.42
N CYS A 227 4.48 -9.93 0.65
CA CYS A 227 5.24 -10.55 1.74
C CYS A 227 4.38 -11.58 2.50
N GLY A 228 5.03 -12.49 3.24
CA GLY A 228 4.34 -13.53 4.01
C GLY A 228 3.34 -12.97 5.01
N PHE A 229 3.65 -11.84 5.66
CA PHE A 229 2.73 -11.17 6.57
C PHE A 229 1.46 -10.66 5.88
N CYS A 230 1.58 -10.00 4.73
CA CYS A 230 0.41 -9.52 3.99
C CYS A 230 -0.41 -10.66 3.38
N ALA A 231 0.25 -11.71 2.88
CA ALA A 231 -0.44 -12.92 2.42
C ALA A 231 -1.22 -13.59 3.56
N MET A 232 -0.65 -13.63 4.77
CA MET A 232 -1.30 -14.19 5.96
C MET A 232 -2.51 -13.34 6.38
N LEU A 233 -2.40 -12.01 6.32
CA LEU A 233 -3.55 -11.15 6.61
C LEU A 233 -4.65 -11.33 5.55
N ALA A 234 -4.30 -11.45 4.27
CA ALA A 234 -5.26 -11.68 3.20
C ALA A 234 -5.93 -13.05 3.29
N SER A 235 -5.20 -14.10 3.70
CA SER A 235 -5.74 -15.46 3.85
C SER A 235 -6.86 -15.57 4.88
N ARG A 236 -6.92 -14.64 5.84
CA ARG A 236 -7.92 -14.60 6.92
C ARG A 236 -9.21 -13.89 6.54
N GLY A 237 -9.21 -13.07 5.49
CA GLY A 237 -10.35 -12.22 5.14
C GLY A 237 -10.58 -11.08 6.15
N ALA A 238 -11.85 -10.77 6.39
CA ALA A 238 -12.28 -9.60 7.14
C ALA A 238 -11.98 -9.69 8.65
N VAL A 239 -11.38 -8.64 9.19
CA VAL A 239 -11.36 -8.31 10.61
C VAL A 239 -12.53 -7.38 10.92
N TYR A 240 -13.40 -7.78 11.83
CA TYR A 240 -14.65 -7.10 12.11
C TYR A 240 -14.53 -6.01 13.18
N LYS A 241 -15.37 -4.97 13.06
CA LYS A 241 -15.44 -3.85 14.01
C LYS A 241 -15.88 -4.22 15.42
N SER A 242 -16.77 -5.21 15.54
CA SER A 242 -17.33 -5.64 16.81
C SER A 242 -17.53 -7.15 16.83
N ARG A 243 -17.69 -7.71 18.03
CA ARG A 243 -18.06 -9.12 18.20
C ARG A 243 -19.39 -9.43 17.52
N ASP A 244 -20.33 -8.49 17.56
CA ASP A 244 -21.65 -8.64 16.94
C ASP A 244 -21.56 -8.72 15.42
N SER A 245 -20.68 -7.93 14.78
CA SER A 245 -20.44 -8.05 13.34
C SER A 245 -19.59 -9.28 12.99
N ALA A 246 -18.79 -9.80 13.93
CA ALA A 246 -17.87 -10.93 13.74
C ALA A 246 -18.52 -12.29 13.56
N GLY A 247 -19.74 -12.53 14.09
CA GLY A 247 -20.52 -13.75 13.84
C GLY A 247 -19.69 -15.04 13.75
N LEU A 248 -19.01 -15.43 14.83
CA LEU A 248 -18.29 -16.70 15.06
C LEU A 248 -17.85 -17.50 13.81
N ALA A 249 -16.68 -17.20 13.23
CA ALA A 249 -15.87 -18.20 12.49
C ALA A 249 -14.39 -17.76 12.29
N GLY A 250 -13.46 -18.60 12.79
CA GLY A 250 -12.17 -18.87 12.13
C GLY A 250 -10.93 -18.02 12.47
N GLY A 251 -10.14 -18.46 13.46
CA GLY A 251 -8.77 -17.98 13.73
C GLY A 251 -8.67 -16.76 14.66
N PRO A 252 -7.54 -16.54 15.37
CA PRO A 252 -7.37 -15.34 16.18
C PRO A 252 -7.51 -14.10 15.28
N PRO A 253 -8.28 -13.08 15.68
CA PRO A 253 -8.45 -11.89 14.86
C PRO A 253 -7.07 -11.30 14.60
N ALA A 254 -6.76 -11.00 13.33
CA ALA A 254 -5.77 -9.95 13.10
C ALA A 254 -6.33 -8.70 13.78
N SER A 255 -5.53 -8.02 14.60
CA SER A 255 -5.97 -6.74 15.14
C SER A 255 -6.07 -5.73 13.99
N LEU A 256 -6.89 -4.70 14.15
CA LEU A 256 -6.89 -3.60 13.19
C LEU A 256 -5.49 -2.94 13.10
N ASP A 257 -4.74 -2.97 14.20
CA ASP A 257 -3.35 -2.51 14.24
C ASP A 257 -2.42 -3.38 13.37
N ASP A 258 -2.69 -4.68 13.22
CA ASP A 258 -1.93 -5.52 12.29
C ASP A 258 -2.30 -5.22 10.82
N LEU A 259 -3.56 -4.86 10.56
CA LEU A 259 -4.01 -4.42 9.25
C LEU A 259 -3.48 -3.04 8.85
N THR A 260 -2.84 -2.29 9.73
CA THR A 260 -2.23 -0.99 9.40
C THR A 260 -0.71 -1.04 9.31
N LYS A 261 -0.09 -2.19 9.60
CA LYS A 261 1.35 -2.40 9.45
C LYS A 261 1.73 -2.71 8.01
N PHE A 262 2.61 -1.87 7.45
CA PHE A 262 3.18 -2.03 6.12
C PHE A 262 4.66 -1.70 6.14
N HIS A 263 5.47 -2.50 5.43
CA HIS A 263 6.89 -2.24 5.26
C HIS A 263 7.15 -1.47 3.95
N ASP A 264 8.40 -1.08 3.74
CA ASP A 264 8.83 -0.37 2.54
C ASP A 264 8.62 -1.22 1.28
N LEU A 265 8.24 -0.60 0.16
CA LEU A 265 7.91 -1.29 -1.10
C LEU A 265 6.74 -2.29 -0.99
N CYS A 266 5.89 -2.17 0.02
CA CYS A 266 4.69 -2.98 0.16
C CYS A 266 3.48 -2.29 -0.49
N HIS A 267 3.00 -2.80 -1.62
CA HIS A 267 1.85 -2.21 -2.33
C HIS A 267 0.48 -2.74 -1.94
N CYS A 268 0.41 -3.61 -0.92
CA CYS A 268 -0.85 -4.18 -0.42
C CYS A 268 -1.74 -3.11 0.21
N GLN A 269 -3.07 -3.24 0.12
CA GLN A 269 -4.01 -2.22 0.63
C GLN A 269 -4.88 -2.78 1.76
N ILE A 270 -5.51 -1.88 2.50
CA ILE A 270 -6.63 -2.20 3.39
C ILE A 270 -7.92 -1.74 2.70
N VAL A 271 -8.95 -2.57 2.70
CA VAL A 271 -10.23 -2.27 2.06
C VAL A 271 -11.40 -2.48 3.03
N PRO A 272 -12.44 -1.64 2.96
CA PRO A 272 -13.64 -1.83 3.77
C PRO A 272 -14.45 -3.04 3.30
N VAL A 273 -15.05 -3.75 4.25
CA VAL A 273 -15.99 -4.86 4.01
C VAL A 273 -17.38 -4.41 4.46
N TYR A 274 -18.37 -4.59 3.58
CA TYR A 274 -19.76 -4.13 3.79
C TYR A 274 -20.75 -5.27 4.02
N SER A 275 -20.37 -6.52 3.70
CA SER A 275 -21.22 -7.70 3.83
C SER A 275 -20.39 -8.90 4.28
N ARG A 276 -20.99 -9.79 5.08
CA ARG A 276 -20.35 -11.07 5.46
C ARG A 276 -20.18 -12.02 4.28
N ALA A 277 -21.04 -11.88 3.25
CA ALA A 277 -20.89 -12.64 2.01
C ALA A 277 -19.55 -12.32 1.33
N ASP A 278 -19.07 -11.08 1.49
CA ASP A 278 -17.84 -10.57 0.89
C ASP A 278 -16.69 -10.49 1.92
N HIS A 279 -16.73 -11.34 2.97
CA HIS A 279 -15.72 -11.33 4.03
C HIS A 279 -14.32 -11.67 3.51
N LEU A 280 -14.22 -12.42 2.41
CA LEU A 280 -12.98 -12.74 1.75
C LEU A 280 -12.96 -11.98 0.42
N PRO A 281 -12.19 -10.89 0.30
CA PRO A 281 -12.12 -10.15 -0.95
C PRO A 281 -11.57 -11.02 -2.08
N ASP A 282 -12.11 -10.83 -3.28
CA ASP A 282 -11.69 -11.52 -4.49
C ASP A 282 -10.15 -11.49 -4.65
N GLY A 283 -9.58 -12.66 -4.95
CA GLY A 283 -8.13 -12.86 -5.06
C GLY A 283 -7.45 -13.25 -3.74
N SER A 284 -8.18 -13.27 -2.63
CA SER A 284 -7.66 -13.72 -1.33
C SER A 284 -7.76 -15.24 -1.14
N GLU A 285 -8.55 -15.94 -1.97
CA GLU A 285 -8.71 -17.40 -1.95
C GLU A 285 -7.38 -18.11 -2.13
N VAL A 286 -6.54 -17.59 -3.04
CA VAL A 286 -5.21 -18.16 -3.30
C VAL A 286 -4.33 -18.18 -2.05
N TRP A 287 -4.50 -17.22 -1.14
CA TRP A 287 -3.73 -17.15 0.10
C TRP A 287 -4.36 -17.99 1.21
N ARG A 288 -5.70 -18.06 1.26
CA ARG A 288 -6.43 -18.97 2.14
C ARG A 288 -6.06 -20.42 1.86
N ASP A 289 -6.09 -20.81 0.59
CA ASP A 289 -5.82 -22.19 0.17
C ASP A 289 -4.34 -22.53 0.40
N LEU A 290 -3.41 -21.61 0.10
CA LEU A 290 -1.99 -21.78 0.42
C LEU A 290 -1.73 -21.86 1.93
N TRP A 291 -2.48 -21.11 2.74
CA TRP A 291 -2.38 -21.19 4.19
C TRP A 291 -2.83 -22.57 4.68
N ALA A 292 -4.00 -23.05 4.23
CA ALA A 292 -4.51 -24.36 4.60
C ALA A 292 -3.53 -25.48 4.22
N GLU A 293 -2.98 -25.45 3.00
CA GLU A 293 -1.99 -26.42 2.53
C GLU A 293 -0.67 -26.36 3.31
N ALA A 294 -0.10 -25.16 3.46
CA ALA A 294 1.24 -25.01 4.05
C ALA A 294 1.26 -25.17 5.57
N THR A 295 0.10 -25.11 6.24
CA THR A 295 0.00 -25.17 7.71
C THR A 295 -0.73 -26.41 8.22
N ASP A 296 -1.08 -27.35 7.34
CA ASP A 296 -1.71 -28.60 7.73
C ASP A 296 -0.89 -29.34 8.80
N GLY A 297 -1.56 -29.75 9.88
CA GLY A 297 -0.92 -30.36 11.05
C GLY A 297 0.03 -29.46 11.87
N LEU A 298 0.19 -28.19 11.52
CA LEU A 298 1.09 -27.23 12.20
C LEU A 298 0.30 -26.18 12.99
N SER A 299 0.93 -25.58 14.00
CA SER A 299 0.33 -24.47 14.75
C SER A 299 1.36 -23.42 15.15
N GLY A 300 0.87 -22.25 15.61
CA GLY A 300 1.69 -21.19 16.18
C GLY A 300 2.87 -20.75 15.28
N PRO A 301 4.09 -20.64 15.85
CA PRO A 301 5.27 -20.23 15.09
C PRO A 301 5.65 -21.18 13.95
N GLU A 302 5.34 -22.47 14.05
CA GLU A 302 5.67 -23.47 13.03
C GLU A 302 4.82 -23.29 11.78
N ALA A 303 3.51 -23.13 11.95
CA ALA A 303 2.58 -22.78 10.87
C ALA A 303 3.03 -21.48 10.17
N THR A 304 3.35 -20.46 10.96
CA THR A 304 3.83 -19.17 10.43
C THR A 304 5.10 -19.33 9.59
N ARG A 305 6.09 -20.11 10.07
CA ARG A 305 7.32 -20.39 9.32
C ARG A 305 7.06 -21.17 8.04
N ALA A 306 6.20 -22.18 8.09
CA ALA A 306 5.85 -23.00 6.93
C ALA A 306 5.14 -22.17 5.85
N PHE A 307 4.16 -21.36 6.24
CA PHE A 307 3.49 -20.44 5.33
C PHE A 307 4.45 -19.41 4.72
N ASN A 308 5.33 -18.80 5.52
CA ASN A 308 6.33 -17.86 5.01
C ASN A 308 7.27 -18.50 3.97
N ARG A 309 7.65 -19.77 4.16
CA ARG A 309 8.44 -20.52 3.17
C ARG A 309 7.65 -20.75 1.87
N ALA A 310 6.38 -21.12 1.98
CA ALA A 310 5.50 -21.35 0.84
C ALA A 310 5.28 -20.08 0.02
N VAL A 311 4.98 -18.95 0.68
CA VAL A 311 4.87 -17.63 0.04
C VAL A 311 6.18 -17.24 -0.64
N ALA A 312 7.32 -17.41 0.03
CA ALA A 312 8.62 -17.10 -0.56
C ALA A 312 8.92 -17.96 -1.81
N ALA A 313 8.57 -19.24 -1.79
CA ALA A 313 8.68 -20.12 -2.95
C ALA A 313 7.81 -19.64 -4.12
N ARG A 314 6.56 -19.28 -3.85
CA ARG A 314 5.65 -18.72 -4.86
C ARG A 314 6.19 -17.42 -5.46
N ARG A 315 6.70 -16.50 -4.63
CA ARG A 315 7.30 -15.23 -5.10
C ARG A 315 8.49 -15.47 -6.03
N ARG A 316 9.35 -16.45 -5.73
CA ARG A 316 10.46 -16.83 -6.62
C ARG A 316 9.97 -17.35 -7.97
N THR A 317 8.90 -18.16 -7.98
CA THR A 317 8.29 -18.67 -9.22
C THR A 317 7.71 -17.54 -10.07
N VAL A 318 6.97 -16.61 -9.45
CA VAL A 318 6.41 -15.43 -10.14
C VAL A 318 7.51 -14.56 -10.75
N ARG A 319 8.61 -14.32 -10.01
CA ARG A 319 9.76 -13.57 -10.53
C ARG A 319 10.44 -14.27 -11.71
N ARG A 320 10.64 -15.59 -11.64
CA ARG A 320 11.31 -16.39 -12.69
C ARG A 320 10.49 -16.51 -13.97
N ARG A 321 9.16 -16.62 -13.87
CA ARG A 321 8.27 -16.77 -15.04
C ARG A 321 7.87 -15.44 -15.70
N GLY A 322 8.31 -14.31 -15.13
CA GLY A 322 7.69 -13.00 -15.39
C GLY A 322 6.33 -12.90 -14.69
N LEU A 323 5.94 -11.70 -14.26
CA LEU A 323 4.64 -11.48 -13.63
C LEU A 323 3.54 -12.03 -14.56
N PRO A 324 2.72 -13.00 -14.14
CA PRO A 324 1.50 -13.28 -14.87
C PRO A 324 0.64 -12.03 -14.70
N THR A 325 0.49 -11.25 -15.77
CA THR A 325 -0.69 -10.40 -15.91
C THR A 325 -1.86 -11.34 -15.65
N LEU A 326 -2.68 -11.05 -14.64
CA LEU A 326 -3.94 -11.76 -14.37
C LEU A 326 -4.78 -11.69 -15.65
N ARG A 327 -4.54 -12.62 -16.58
CA ARG A 327 -5.37 -12.81 -17.77
C ARG A 327 -6.61 -13.52 -17.26
N ARG A 328 -7.70 -12.78 -17.29
CA ARG A 328 -9.05 -13.31 -17.17
C ARG A 328 -9.22 -14.47 -18.17
N SER A 329 -9.46 -15.66 -17.64
CA SER A 329 -10.27 -16.68 -18.29
C SER A 329 -11.74 -16.39 -18.01
#